data_AF-A0A7V0QS65-F1
#
_entry.id   AF-A0A7V0QS65-F1
#
_cell.length_a   1.000
_cell.length_b   1.000
_cell.length_c   1.000
_cell.angle_alpha   90.00
_cell.angle_beta   90.00
_cell.angle_gamma   90.00
#
_symmetry.space_group_name_H-M   'P 1'
#
loop_
_entity.id
_entity.type
_entity.pdbx_description
1 polymer ?
#
loop_
_entity_poly.entity_id
_entity_poly.type
_entity_poly.pdbx_seq_one_letter_code
_entity_poly.pdbx_strand_id
1 'polypeptide(L)'
;FTPDPEKVNLNLLTTPEERDLMLSITLLPDQVKEAGENLEPHHLTGYLQEIASLFHYFYTRHRVITNNRELSHARLFLIQAVKIVIADLLRILGISAPERM
;
A
#
# COMPACT_ATOMS: atom_id res chain seq x y z
N PHE A 1 -4.70 -14.66 4.91
CA PHE A 1 -5.68 -14.03 5.81
C PHE A 1 -6.02 -12.68 5.24
N THR A 2 -6.98 -12.63 4.31
CA THR A 2 -7.52 -11.36 3.83
C THR A 2 -8.81 -11.14 4.61
N PRO A 3 -8.87 -10.19 5.55
CA PRO A 3 -10.12 -9.92 6.23
C PRO A 3 -11.13 -9.38 5.20
N ASP A 4 -12.35 -9.90 5.24
CA ASP A 4 -13.42 -9.57 4.31
C ASP A 4 -13.70 -8.05 4.35
N PRO A 5 -13.63 -7.32 3.23
CA PRO A 5 -13.81 -5.87 3.19
C PRO A 5 -15.12 -5.42 3.85
N GLU A 6 -16.18 -6.22 3.72
CA GLU A 6 -17.51 -5.91 4.29
C GLU A 6 -17.56 -6.13 5.82
N LYS A 7 -16.59 -6.85 6.39
CA LYS A 7 -16.50 -7.15 7.83
C LYS A 7 -15.45 -6.33 8.56
N VAL A 8 -14.70 -5.46 7.89
CA VAL A 8 -13.66 -4.63 8.50
C VAL A 8 -14.15 -3.20 8.70
N ASN A 9 -14.09 -2.72 9.94
CA ASN A 9 -14.42 -1.33 10.24
C ASN A 9 -13.25 -0.39 9.86
N LEU A 10 -13.26 0.13 8.64
CA LEU A 10 -12.24 1.04 8.13
C LEU A 10 -12.30 2.45 8.75
N ASN A 11 -13.40 2.82 9.43
CA ASN A 11 -13.50 4.11 10.13
C ASN A 11 -12.52 4.24 11.30
N LEU A 12 -11.89 3.14 11.71
CA LEU A 12 -10.83 3.11 12.72
C LEU A 12 -9.48 3.63 12.19
N LEU A 13 -9.31 3.71 10.87
CA LEU A 13 -8.14 4.28 10.22
C LEU A 13 -8.26 5.81 10.23
N THR A 14 -7.63 6.45 11.20
CA THR A 14 -7.82 7.86 11.52
C THR A 14 -6.53 8.67 11.49
N THR A 15 -5.37 8.00 11.40
CA THR A 15 -4.09 8.70 11.46
C THR A 15 -3.73 9.32 10.11
N PRO A 16 -2.96 10.42 10.10
CA PRO A 16 -2.49 11.02 8.85
C PRO A 16 -1.73 10.02 7.96
N GLU A 17 -0.90 9.16 8.55
CA GLU A 17 -0.07 8.21 7.82
C GLU A 17 -0.91 7.10 7.16
N GLU A 18 -1.99 6.68 7.81
CA GLU A 18 -2.96 5.76 7.23
C GLU A 18 -3.65 6.41 6.02
N ARG A 19 -4.03 7.69 6.14
CA ARG A 19 -4.64 8.46 5.06
C ARG A 19 -3.68 8.67 3.90
N ASP A 20 -2.42 9.01 4.16
CA ASP A 20 -1.41 9.23 3.12
C ASP A 20 -1.16 7.95 2.32
N LEU A 21 -1.09 6.80 3.00
CA LEU A 21 -1.04 5.50 2.33
C LEU A 21 -2.29 5.24 1.48
N MET A 22 -3.49 5.46 2.03
CA MET A 22 -4.75 5.26 1.30
C MET A 22 -4.84 6.15 0.05
N LEU A 23 -4.42 7.41 0.12
CA LEU A 23 -4.40 8.30 -1.03
C LEU A 23 -3.36 7.83 -2.05
N SER A 24 -2.14 7.53 -1.60
CA SER A 24 -1.06 7.10 -2.48
C SER A 24 -1.45 5.85 -3.27
N ILE A 25 -2.03 4.81 -2.64
CA ILE A 25 -2.44 3.58 -3.36
C ILE A 25 -3.54 3.81 -4.40
N THR A 26 -4.40 4.83 -4.23
CA THR A 26 -5.45 5.13 -5.22
C THR A 26 -4.91 5.73 -6.51
N LEU A 27 -3.70 6.27 -6.49
CA LEU A 27 -3.06 6.88 -7.66
C LEU A 27 -2.45 5.86 -8.63
N LEU A 28 -2.35 4.58 -8.26
CA LEU A 28 -1.70 3.55 -9.08
C LEU A 28 -2.23 3.52 -10.53
N PRO A 29 -3.54 3.53 -10.82
CA PRO A 29 -4.04 3.47 -12.19
C PRO A 29 -3.59 4.66 -13.03
N ASP A 30 -3.59 5.87 -12.44
CA ASP A 30 -3.18 7.09 -13.12
C ASP A 30 -1.67 7.09 -13.38
N GLN A 31 -0.87 6.67 -12.40
CA GLN A 31 0.59 6.52 -12.55
C GLN A 31 0.96 5.52 -13.64
N VAL A 32 0.28 4.37 -13.70
CA VAL A 32 0.50 3.36 -14.75
C VAL A 32 0.08 3.89 -16.12
N LYS A 33 -1.05 4.60 -16.20
CA LYS A 33 -1.54 5.21 -17.44
C LYS A 33 -0.54 6.24 -17.96
N GLU A 34 -0.13 7.19 -17.12
CA GLU A 34 0.80 8.26 -17.49
C GLU A 34 2.15 7.71 -17.95
N ALA A 35 2.73 6.77 -17.19
CA ALA A 35 3.99 6.13 -17.56
C ALA A 35 3.89 5.37 -18.91
N GLY A 36 2.74 4.76 -19.20
CA GLY A 36 2.47 4.09 -20.47
C GLY A 36 2.28 5.04 -21.65
N GLU A 37 1.51 6.13 -21.45
CA GLU A 37 1.24 7.15 -22.48
C GLU A 37 2.51 7.91 -22.89
N ASN A 38 3.40 8.20 -21.92
CA ASN A 38 4.64 8.93 -22.16
C ASN A 38 5.84 8.04 -22.53
N LEU A 39 5.70 6.72 -22.43
CA LEU A 39 6.81 5.75 -22.56
C LEU A 39 7.93 5.98 -21.52
N GLU A 40 7.54 6.32 -20.30
CA GLU A 40 8.43 6.70 -19.20
C GLU A 40 8.32 5.74 -18.01
N PRO A 41 8.75 4.46 -18.15
CA PRO A 41 8.60 3.44 -17.09
C PRO A 41 9.35 3.76 -15.79
N HIS A 42 10.35 4.66 -15.85
CA HIS A 42 11.11 5.10 -14.69
C HIS A 42 10.25 5.85 -13.66
N HIS A 43 9.13 6.49 -14.06
CA HIS A 43 8.21 7.13 -13.11
C HIS A 43 7.64 6.14 -12.10
N LEU A 44 7.35 4.90 -12.53
CA LEU A 44 6.84 3.85 -11.65
C LEU A 44 7.87 3.42 -10.59
N THR A 45 9.17 3.59 -10.85
CA THR A 45 10.22 3.31 -9.85
C THR A 45 10.22 4.35 -8.74
N GLY A 46 10.03 5.63 -9.07
CA GLY A 46 9.89 6.71 -8.10
C GLY A 46 8.63 6.52 -7.24
N TYR A 47 7.50 6.26 -7.89
CA TYR A 47 6.24 5.99 -7.20
C TYR A 47 6.31 4.76 -6.27
N LEU A 48 6.97 3.68 -6.70
CA LEU A 48 7.22 2.52 -5.85
C LEU A 48 8.06 2.89 -4.60
N GLN A 49 9.11 3.70 -4.78
CA GLN A 49 9.95 4.16 -3.67
C GLN A 49 9.18 5.05 -2.69
N GLU A 50 8.28 5.90 -3.19
CA GLU A 50 7.40 6.73 -2.36
C GLU A 50 6.45 5.88 -1.52
N ILE A 51 5.74 4.91 -2.13
CA ILE A 51 4.85 3.99 -1.40
C ILE A 51 5.63 3.21 -0.34
N ALA A 52 6.82 2.68 -0.68
CA ALA A 52 7.66 1.97 0.27
C ALA A 52 8.08 2.86 1.45
N SER A 53 8.38 4.13 1.20
CA SER A 53 8.75 5.11 2.22
C SER A 53 7.58 5.45 3.13
N LEU A 54 6.39 5.71 2.57
CA LEU A 54 5.15 5.94 3.33
C LEU A 54 4.80 4.72 4.20
N PHE A 55 4.94 3.52 3.63
CA PHE A 55 4.67 2.28 4.36
C PHE A 55 5.65 2.09 5.53
N HIS A 56 6.95 2.30 5.29
CA HIS A 56 7.96 2.23 6.35
C HIS A 56 7.69 3.24 7.46
N TYR A 57 7.33 4.48 7.10
CA TYR A 57 6.97 5.52 8.04
C TYR A 57 5.75 5.15 8.89
N PHE A 58 4.67 4.66 8.26
CA PHE A 58 3.50 4.15 8.95
C PHE A 58 3.88 3.00 9.91
N TYR A 59 4.63 2.01 9.44
CA TYR A 59 4.94 0.80 10.20
C TYR A 59 5.80 1.06 11.44
N THR A 60 6.72 2.03 11.35
CA THR A 60 7.59 2.42 12.48
C THR A 60 6.83 3.19 13.56
N ARG A 61 5.80 3.97 13.18
CA ARG A 61 5.03 4.81 14.12
C ARG A 61 3.81 4.09 14.69
N HIS A 62 3.20 3.18 13.94
CA HIS A 62 1.92 2.57 14.28
C HIS A 62 2.05 1.06 14.43
N ARG A 63 1.86 0.58 15.65
CA ARG A 63 1.79 -0.86 15.90
C ARG A 63 0.56 -1.47 15.21
N VAL A 64 0.78 -2.41 14.30
CA VAL A 64 -0.28 -3.06 13.52
C VAL A 64 -1.06 -4.05 14.38
N ILE A 65 -0.36 -4.96 15.06
CA ILE A 65 -0.96 -5.97 15.94
C ILE A 65 -0.97 -5.46 17.38
N THR A 66 -2.17 -5.17 17.88
CA THR A 66 -2.43 -4.58 19.20
C THR A 66 -3.48 -5.39 19.94
N ASN A 67 -3.80 -4.99 21.18
CA ASN A 67 -4.89 -5.59 21.95
C ASN A 67 -6.27 -5.21 21.38
N ASN A 68 -6.37 -4.14 20.58
CA ASN A 68 -7.58 -3.81 19.84
C ASN A 68 -7.62 -4.60 18.52
N ARG A 69 -8.37 -5.69 18.52
CA ARG A 69 -8.48 -6.60 17.36
C ARG A 69 -9.11 -5.93 16.14
N GLU A 70 -10.10 -5.06 16.34
CA GLU A 70 -10.77 -4.37 15.23
C GLU A 70 -9.83 -3.41 14.52
N LEU A 71 -9.08 -2.60 15.28
CA LEU A 71 -8.06 -1.71 14.72
C LEU A 71 -6.96 -2.52 14.01
N SER A 72 -6.54 -3.64 14.60
CA SER A 72 -5.56 -4.52 13.95
C SER A 72 -6.09 -5.11 12.65
N HIS A 73 -7.36 -5.51 12.57
CA HIS A 73 -7.95 -5.95 11.31
C HIS A 73 -8.00 -4.83 10.27
N ALA A 74 -8.37 -3.61 10.66
CA ALA A 74 -8.37 -2.45 9.76
C ALA A 74 -6.97 -2.14 9.21
N ARG A 75 -5.94 -2.14 10.07
CA ARG A 75 -4.56 -1.92 9.65
C ARG A 75 -4.02 -3.05 8.77
N LEU A 76 -4.34 -4.31 9.10
CA LEU A 76 -3.96 -5.45 8.25
C LEU A 76 -4.59 -5.38 6.86
N PHE A 77 -5.84 -4.91 6.76
CA PHE A 77 -6.49 -4.67 5.49
C PHE A 77 -5.75 -3.62 4.66
N LEU A 78 -5.39 -2.48 5.26
CA LEU A 78 -4.59 -1.44 4.60
C LEU A 78 -3.24 -1.98 4.11
N ILE A 79 -2.51 -2.73 4.95
CA ILE A 79 -1.20 -3.31 4.59
C ILE A 79 -1.34 -4.30 3.43
N GLN A 80 -2.42 -5.07 3.39
CA GLN A 80 -2.69 -5.97 2.29
C GLN A 80 -2.92 -5.22 0.97
N ALA A 81 -3.62 -4.08 1.00
CA ALA A 81 -3.77 -3.22 -0.18
C ALA A 81 -2.42 -2.67 -0.65
N VAL A 82 -1.58 -2.17 0.28
CA VAL A 82 -0.21 -1.72 -0.02
C VAL A 82 0.63 -2.85 -0.64
N LYS A 83 0.54 -4.07 -0.09
CA LYS A 83 1.24 -5.25 -0.63
C LYS A 83 0.84 -5.53 -2.08
N ILE A 84 -0.45 -5.43 -2.41
CA ILE A 84 -0.95 -5.65 -3.78
C ILE A 84 -0.34 -4.62 -4.73
N VAL A 85 -0.41 -3.33 -4.36
CA VAL A 85 0.15 -2.23 -5.17
C VAL A 85 1.66 -2.41 -5.41
N ILE A 86 2.43 -2.70 -4.36
CA ILE A 86 3.87 -2.95 -4.49
C ILE A 86 4.14 -4.14 -5.41
N ALA A 87 3.40 -5.25 -5.24
CA ALA A 87 3.57 -6.43 -6.07
C ALA A 87 3.22 -6.18 -7.55
N ASP A 88 2.19 -5.37 -7.82
CA ASP A 88 1.80 -5.01 -9.17
C ASP A 88 2.85 -4.08 -9.82
N LEU A 89 3.36 -3.10 -9.10
CA LEU A 89 4.46 -2.22 -9.58
C LEU A 89 5.73 -3.02 -9.89
N LEU A 90 6.16 -3.91 -8.98
CA LEU A 90 7.31 -4.78 -9.20
C LEU A 90 7.11 -5.67 -10.44
N ARG A 91 5.90 -6.22 -10.62
CA ARG A 91 5.57 -7.06 -11.78
C ARG A 91 5.64 -6.27 -13.09
N ILE A 92 5.10 -5.04 -13.11
CA ILE A 92 5.18 -4.15 -14.28
C ILE A 92 6.63 -3.82 -14.61
N LEU A 93 7.48 -3.61 -13.60
CA LEU A 93 8.91 -3.35 -13.75
C LEU A 93 9.74 -4.59 -14.11
N GLY A 94 9.14 -5.78 -14.19
CA GLY A 94 9.83 -7.03 -14.48
C GLY A 94 10.70 -7.55 -13.31
N ILE A 95 10.43 -7.09 -12.09
CA ILE A 95 11.16 -7.45 -10.87
C ILE A 95 10.36 -8.52 -10.11
N SER A 96 11.05 -9.50 -9.53
CA SER A 96 10.41 -10.48 -8.66
C SER A 96 9.91 -9.83 -7.36
N ALA A 97 8.72 -10.21 -6.91
CA ALA A 97 8.14 -9.77 -5.64
C ALA A 97 8.21 -10.92 -4.62
N PRO A 98 9.33 -11.09 -3.88
CA PRO A 98 9.48 -12.20 -2.95
C PRO A 98 8.52 -12.06 -1.75
N GLU A 99 7.92 -13.17 -1.32
CA GLU A 99 7.03 -13.18 -0.14
C GLU A 99 7.78 -13.04 1.18
N ARG A 100 9.08 -13.33 1.17
CA ARG A 100 10.02 -13.19 2.28
C ARG A 100 11.34 -12.68 1.72
N MET A 101 11.85 -11.59 2.29
CA MET A 101 13.20 -11.09 2.06
C MET A 101 14.15 -11.65 3.11
#